data_AF-C5APK0-F1
#
_entry.id   AF-C5APK0-F1
#
_cell.length_a   1.000
_cell.length_b   1.000
_cell.length_c   1.000
_cell.angle_alpha   90.00
_cell.angle_beta   90.00
_cell.angle_gamma   90.00
#
_symmetry.space_group_name_H-M   'P 1'
#
loop_
_entity.id
_entity.type
_entity.pdbx_description
1 polymer ?
#
loop_
_entity_poly.entity_id
_entity_poly.type
_entity_poly.pdbx_seq_one_letter_code
_entity_poly.pdbx_strand_id
1 'polypeptide(L)'
;MPEVDAQAARLLAALREVNPNLKALTRYQTTREFKEDGFKFAREQHAILVPRVEAVAKAMDAYGTALFEREIARDERRLVALPDDAPARRLLATSLTLRRAVRQFEALRPKSDVAPFLAALGEVSNANRQLGTTFDGMSPKANSSCTGYTDTVASMIGHGRDVARDIRATGDPSQSAQRFNETYNRSVRDLESCQKNESRVRPS
;
A
#
# COMPACT_ATOMS: atom_id res chain seq x y z
N MET A 1 5.93 0.50 20.66
CA MET A 1 6.70 0.83 19.45
C MET A 1 6.61 2.34 19.26
N PRO A 2 7.56 3.11 19.81
CA PRO A 2 7.38 4.55 20.04
C PRO A 2 6.97 5.35 18.81
N GLU A 3 7.44 4.94 17.63
CA GLU A 3 7.17 5.61 16.35
C GLU A 3 5.71 5.50 15.88
N VAL A 4 4.95 4.53 16.40
CA VAL A 4 3.56 4.25 15.99
C VAL A 4 2.57 4.37 17.15
N ASP A 5 3.03 4.23 18.40
CA ASP A 5 2.18 4.17 19.60
C ASP A 5 1.22 5.37 19.71
N ALA A 6 1.68 6.57 19.38
CA ALA A 6 0.85 7.78 19.42
C ALA A 6 -0.32 7.73 18.41
N GLN A 7 -0.07 7.25 17.18
CA GLN A 7 -1.13 7.13 16.18
C GLN A 7 -2.06 5.95 16.48
N ALA A 8 -1.52 4.85 17.01
CA ALA A 8 -2.31 3.71 17.48
C ALA A 8 -3.29 4.12 18.59
N ALA A 9 -2.82 4.92 19.56
CA ALA A 9 -3.64 5.45 20.64
C ALA A 9 -4.76 6.37 20.12
N ARG A 10 -4.47 7.23 19.13
CA ARG A 10 -5.46 8.09 18.47
C ARG A 10 -6.53 7.30 17.74
N LEU A 11 -6.13 6.27 16.99
CA LEU A 11 -7.06 5.36 16.32
C LEU A 11 -7.95 4.63 17.34
N LEU A 12 -7.37 4.09 18.41
CA LEU A 12 -8.12 3.43 19.48
C LEU A 12 -9.13 4.39 20.14
N ALA A 13 -8.75 5.64 20.39
CA ALA A 13 -9.64 6.66 20.94
C ALA A 13 -10.83 6.94 19.99
N ALA A 14 -10.57 7.20 18.71
CA ALA A 14 -11.61 7.44 17.72
C ALA A 14 -12.59 6.26 17.58
N LEU A 15 -12.06 5.02 17.58
CA LEU A 15 -12.88 3.80 17.56
C LEU A 15 -13.75 3.66 18.81
N ARG A 16 -13.23 4.02 19.98
CA ARG A 16 -14.00 4.02 21.24
C ARG A 16 -15.10 5.06 21.22
N GLU A 17 -14.91 6.21 20.58
CA GLU A 17 -15.91 7.26 20.46
C GLU A 17 -17.05 6.90 19.49
N VAL A 18 -16.77 6.20 18.38
CA VAL A 18 -17.81 5.84 17.40
C VAL A 18 -18.63 4.60 17.83
N ASN A 19 -18.02 3.68 18.60
CA ASN A 19 -18.60 2.39 18.94
C ASN A 19 -20.00 2.48 19.63
N PRO A 20 -20.24 3.39 20.59
CA PRO A 20 -21.58 3.54 21.20
C PRO A 20 -22.67 3.92 20.18
N ASN A 21 -22.37 4.82 19.23
CA ASN A 21 -23.33 5.21 18.19
C ASN A 21 -23.66 4.04 17.26
N LEU A 22 -22.64 3.29 16.84
CA LEU A 22 -22.84 2.09 16.03
C LEU A 22 -23.72 1.07 16.76
N LYS A 23 -23.44 0.78 18.04
CA LYS A 23 -24.27 -0.12 18.85
C LYS A 23 -25.72 0.37 18.97
N ALA A 24 -25.93 1.67 19.19
CA ALA A 24 -27.27 2.24 19.32
C ALA A 24 -28.04 2.15 17.99
N LEU A 25 -27.40 2.45 16.85
CA LEU A 25 -27.99 2.33 15.52
C LEU A 25 -28.28 0.87 15.15
N THR A 26 -27.37 -0.05 15.46
CA THR A 26 -27.61 -1.49 15.28
C THR A 26 -28.82 -1.94 16.10
N ARG A 27 -28.91 -1.55 17.38
CA ARG A 27 -30.07 -1.86 18.23
C ARG A 27 -31.36 -1.33 17.58
N TYR A 28 -31.40 -0.04 17.27
CA TYR A 28 -32.53 0.65 16.67
C TYR A 28 -33.01 -0.02 15.36
N GLN A 29 -32.07 -0.51 14.54
CA GLN A 29 -32.39 -1.29 13.34
C GLN A 29 -32.98 -2.66 13.70
N THR A 30 -32.37 -3.38 14.65
CA THR A 30 -32.79 -4.75 15.03
C THR A 30 -34.14 -4.79 15.75
N THR A 31 -34.45 -3.80 16.59
CA THR A 31 -35.71 -3.68 17.31
C THR A 31 -36.83 -3.07 16.47
N ARG A 32 -36.50 -2.54 15.28
CA ARG A 32 -37.43 -1.87 14.36
C ARG A 32 -38.11 -0.62 14.94
N GLU A 33 -37.48 0.03 15.92
CA GLU A 33 -37.93 1.29 16.53
C GLU A 33 -38.19 2.38 15.49
N PHE A 34 -37.52 2.33 14.34
CA PHE A 34 -37.76 3.24 13.20
C PHE A 34 -39.18 3.25 12.65
N LYS A 35 -39.94 2.17 12.86
CA LYS A 35 -41.35 2.09 12.46
C LYS A 35 -42.26 2.88 13.39
N GLU A 36 -41.83 3.08 14.63
CA GLU A 36 -42.60 3.75 15.68
C GLU A 36 -42.30 5.25 15.72
N ASP A 37 -41.03 5.63 15.54
CA ASP A 37 -40.58 7.02 15.68
C ASP A 37 -40.46 7.79 14.34
N GLY A 38 -40.75 7.14 13.21
CA GLY A 38 -40.64 7.74 11.88
C GLY A 38 -39.23 8.22 11.53
N PHE A 39 -38.21 7.41 11.85
CA PHE A 39 -36.80 7.70 11.56
C PHE A 39 -36.24 8.92 12.31
N LYS A 40 -36.84 9.32 13.42
CA LYS A 40 -36.39 10.50 14.17
C LYS A 40 -35.00 10.27 14.77
N PHE A 41 -34.80 9.17 15.48
CA PHE A 41 -33.50 8.83 16.09
C PHE A 41 -32.39 8.73 15.02
N ALA A 42 -32.65 8.06 13.90
CA ALA A 42 -31.67 7.94 12.82
C ALA A 42 -31.22 9.30 12.25
N ARG A 43 -32.16 10.24 12.08
CA ARG A 43 -31.85 11.60 11.59
C ARG A 43 -30.99 12.38 12.60
N GLU A 44 -31.30 12.28 13.89
CA GLU A 44 -30.51 12.92 14.94
C GLU A 44 -29.10 12.33 15.05
N GLN A 45 -28.96 11.01 14.86
CA GLN A 45 -27.65 10.35 14.87
C GLN A 45 -26.80 10.69 13.64
N HIS A 46 -27.40 11.05 12.49
CA HIS A 46 -26.65 11.30 11.25
C HIS A 46 -25.58 12.40 11.42
N ALA A 47 -25.96 13.54 12.01
CA ALA A 47 -25.04 14.67 12.26
C ALA A 47 -23.93 14.34 13.26
N ILE A 48 -24.11 13.31 14.09
CA ILE A 48 -23.12 12.86 15.09
C ILE A 48 -22.22 11.78 14.50
N LEU A 49 -22.79 10.85 13.73
CA LEU A 49 -22.09 9.69 13.21
C LEU A 49 -21.11 10.07 12.11
N VAL A 50 -21.52 10.94 11.17
CA VAL A 50 -20.67 11.29 10.01
C VAL A 50 -19.31 11.87 10.47
N PRO A 51 -19.23 12.89 11.33
CA PRO A 51 -17.95 13.40 11.80
C PRO A 51 -17.11 12.38 12.57
N ARG A 52 -17.75 11.47 13.32
CA ARG A 52 -17.04 10.41 14.07
C ARG A 52 -16.44 9.35 13.14
N VAL A 53 -17.17 8.97 12.09
CA VAL A 53 -16.66 8.05 11.07
C VAL A 53 -15.53 8.70 10.29
N GLU A 54 -15.65 9.98 9.93
CA GLU A 54 -14.56 10.73 9.29
C GLU A 54 -13.32 10.83 10.18
N ALA A 55 -13.49 11.05 11.49
CA ALA A 55 -12.39 11.07 12.46
C ALA A 55 -11.69 9.69 12.56
N VAL A 56 -12.46 8.60 12.55
CA VAL A 56 -11.90 7.23 12.50
C VAL A 56 -11.13 7.02 11.20
N ALA A 57 -11.70 7.38 10.05
CA ALA A 57 -11.02 7.24 8.76
C ALA A 57 -9.69 8.01 8.73
N LYS A 58 -9.68 9.25 9.23
CA LYS A 58 -8.45 10.06 9.36
C LYS A 58 -7.43 9.43 10.31
N ALA A 59 -7.87 8.85 11.43
CA ALA A 59 -6.98 8.19 12.37
C ALA A 59 -6.41 6.88 11.81
N MET A 60 -7.21 6.14 11.02
CA MET A 60 -6.76 4.94 10.30
C MET A 60 -5.68 5.28 9.28
N ASP A 61 -5.90 6.32 8.47
CA ASP A 61 -4.94 6.81 7.49
C ASP A 61 -3.61 7.24 8.14
N ALA A 62 -3.67 8.01 9.23
CA ALA A 62 -2.49 8.43 9.98
C ALA A 62 -1.72 7.24 10.60
N TYR A 63 -2.44 6.25 11.14
CA TYR A 63 -1.83 5.04 11.68
C TYR A 63 -1.18 4.19 10.59
N GLY A 64 -1.86 3.99 9.45
CA GLY A 64 -1.32 3.28 8.29
C GLY A 64 -0.06 3.96 7.74
N THR A 65 -0.09 5.29 7.64
CA THR A 65 1.07 6.10 7.25
C THR A 65 2.27 5.89 8.17
N ALA A 66 2.06 5.93 9.50
CA ALA A 66 3.12 5.72 10.47
C ALA A 66 3.70 4.30 10.44
N LEU A 67 2.84 3.28 10.25
CA LEU A 67 3.30 1.91 10.06
C LEU A 67 4.17 1.77 8.81
N PHE A 68 3.72 2.34 7.69
CA PHE A 68 4.46 2.31 6.43
C PHE A 68 5.83 2.99 6.58
N GLU A 69 5.89 4.19 7.16
CA GLU A 69 7.15 4.94 7.34
C GLU A 69 8.14 4.17 8.21
N ARG A 70 7.64 3.54 9.27
CA ARG A 70 8.46 2.68 10.11
C ARG A 70 9.01 1.48 9.33
N GLU A 71 8.19 0.82 8.52
CA GLU A 71 8.63 -0.32 7.71
C GLU A 71 9.68 0.07 6.68
N ILE A 72 9.49 1.20 6.00
CA ILE A 72 10.50 1.78 5.10
C ILE A 72 11.79 2.06 5.87
N ALA A 73 11.74 2.76 7.01
CA ALA A 73 12.94 3.08 7.80
C ALA A 73 13.66 1.82 8.33
N ARG A 74 12.91 0.77 8.69
CA ARG A 74 13.48 -0.53 9.07
C ARG A 74 14.24 -1.17 7.91
N ASP A 75 13.62 -1.20 6.74
CA ASP A 75 14.18 -1.84 5.56
C ASP A 75 15.32 -1.01 4.95
N GLU A 76 15.31 0.32 5.07
CA GLU A 76 16.45 1.18 4.73
C GLU A 76 17.66 0.90 5.61
N ARG A 77 17.48 0.77 6.93
CA ARG A 77 18.58 0.38 7.83
C ARG A 77 19.13 -1.00 7.46
N ARG A 78 18.25 -1.93 7.11
CA ARG A 78 18.65 -3.27 6.64
C ARG A 78 19.39 -3.21 5.31
N LEU A 79 18.95 -2.35 4.40
CA LEU A 79 19.61 -2.13 3.12
C LEU A 79 21.06 -1.70 3.33
N VAL A 80 21.29 -0.69 4.18
CA VAL A 80 22.62 -0.16 4.50
C VAL A 80 23.55 -1.24 5.10
N ALA A 81 23.00 -2.16 5.90
CA ALA A 81 23.76 -3.24 6.52
C ALA A 81 24.17 -4.37 5.55
N LEU A 82 23.56 -4.46 4.36
CA LEU A 82 23.88 -5.48 3.37
C LEU A 82 25.07 -5.06 2.47
N PRO A 83 25.92 -6.00 2.01
CA PRO A 83 26.98 -5.70 1.03
C PRO A 83 26.42 -5.11 -0.28
N ASP A 84 27.15 -4.18 -0.89
CA ASP A 84 26.71 -3.44 -2.09
C ASP A 84 26.43 -4.32 -3.31
N ASP A 85 27.13 -5.44 -3.41
CA ASP A 85 27.04 -6.46 -4.45
C ASP A 85 26.08 -7.60 -4.12
N ALA A 86 25.55 -7.65 -2.89
CA ALA A 86 24.66 -8.74 -2.48
C ALA A 86 23.33 -8.72 -3.27
N PRO A 87 22.91 -9.86 -3.86
CA PRO A 87 21.59 -9.96 -4.51
C PRO A 87 20.43 -9.60 -3.58
N ALA A 88 20.55 -9.93 -2.29
CA ALA A 88 19.58 -9.54 -1.26
C ALA A 88 19.41 -8.01 -1.13
N ARG A 89 20.50 -7.25 -1.27
CA ARG A 89 20.46 -5.78 -1.24
C ARG A 89 19.70 -5.23 -2.44
N ARG A 90 19.97 -5.76 -3.64
CA ARG A 90 19.28 -5.35 -4.87
C ARG A 90 17.78 -5.68 -4.82
N LEU A 91 17.42 -6.85 -4.32
CA LEU A 91 16.03 -7.24 -4.15
C LEU A 91 15.30 -6.32 -3.16
N LEU A 92 15.93 -6.02 -2.02
CA LEU A 92 15.38 -5.11 -1.01
C LEU A 92 15.26 -3.67 -1.51
N ALA A 93 16.24 -3.18 -2.27
CA ALA A 93 16.18 -1.86 -2.90
C ALA A 93 15.00 -1.76 -3.86
N THR A 94 14.81 -2.76 -4.73
CA THR A 94 13.69 -2.79 -5.67
C THR A 94 12.34 -2.82 -4.93
N SER A 95 12.20 -3.62 -3.87
CA SER A 95 10.95 -3.68 -3.09
C SER A 95 10.67 -2.39 -2.31
N LEU A 96 11.70 -1.68 -1.84
CA LEU A 96 11.58 -0.36 -1.21
C LEU A 96 11.09 0.69 -2.23
N THR A 97 11.74 0.77 -3.39
CA THR A 97 11.35 1.69 -4.46
C THR A 97 9.93 1.41 -4.94
N LEU A 98 9.56 0.13 -5.06
CA LEU A 98 8.21 -0.30 -5.40
C LEU A 98 7.16 0.20 -4.40
N ARG A 99 7.39 -0.01 -3.10
CA ARG A 99 6.48 0.47 -2.04
C ARG A 99 6.36 1.99 -2.04
N ARG A 100 7.45 2.73 -2.27
CA ARG A 100 7.39 4.19 -2.42
C ARG A 100 6.55 4.62 -3.63
N ALA A 101 6.66 3.92 -4.76
CA ALA A 101 5.83 4.18 -5.93
C ALA A 101 4.34 3.89 -5.68
N VAL A 102 4.02 2.82 -4.95
CA VAL A 102 2.64 2.53 -4.52
C VAL A 102 2.09 3.64 -3.63
N ARG A 103 2.89 4.20 -2.72
CA ARG A 103 2.44 5.34 -1.91
C ARG A 103 2.17 6.60 -2.76
N GLN A 104 2.95 6.82 -3.82
CA GLN A 104 2.65 7.90 -4.77
C GLN A 104 1.35 7.63 -5.55
N PHE A 105 1.07 6.36 -5.89
CA PHE A 105 -0.19 5.96 -6.50
C PHE A 105 -1.38 6.17 -5.57
N GLU A 106 -1.29 5.79 -4.29
CA GLU A 106 -2.35 5.98 -3.29
C GLU A 106 -2.66 7.46 -3.03
N ALA A 107 -1.69 8.34 -3.23
CA ALA A 107 -1.87 9.79 -3.14
C ALA A 107 -2.57 10.40 -4.37
N LEU A 108 -2.75 9.65 -5.46
CA LEU A 108 -3.45 10.14 -6.65
C LEU A 108 -4.93 10.34 -6.38
N ARG A 109 -5.45 11.45 -6.87
CA ARG A 109 -6.88 11.78 -6.92
C ARG A 109 -7.27 12.10 -8.36
N PRO A 110 -8.58 12.15 -8.67
CA PRO A 110 -9.03 12.64 -9.97
C PRO A 110 -8.41 14.01 -10.27
N LYS A 111 -7.81 14.14 -11.46
CA LYS A 111 -7.10 15.35 -11.92
C LYS A 111 -5.83 15.73 -11.13
N SER A 112 -5.27 14.82 -10.33
CA SER A 112 -3.97 15.04 -9.67
C SER A 112 -2.83 15.19 -10.67
N ASP A 113 -1.77 15.92 -10.27
CA ASP A 113 -0.49 15.84 -10.96
C ASP A 113 0.09 14.43 -10.82
N VAL A 114 0.29 13.76 -11.95
CA VAL A 114 0.82 12.39 -12.02
C VAL A 114 2.35 12.37 -12.17
N ALA A 115 3.02 13.52 -12.27
CA ALA A 115 4.47 13.58 -12.45
C ALA A 115 5.26 12.90 -11.30
N PRO A 116 4.93 13.10 -10.01
CA PRO A 116 5.61 12.40 -8.92
C PRO A 116 5.47 10.88 -9.00
N PHE A 117 4.28 10.40 -9.38
CA PHE A 117 4.04 8.97 -9.58
C PHE A 117 4.84 8.40 -10.75
N LEU A 118 4.87 9.09 -11.90
CA LEU A 118 5.68 8.68 -13.05
C LEU A 118 7.19 8.68 -12.75
N ALA A 119 7.67 9.65 -11.97
CA ALA A 119 9.06 9.68 -11.51
C ALA A 119 9.37 8.44 -10.65
N ALA A 120 8.51 8.12 -9.68
CA ALA A 120 8.66 6.93 -8.86
C ALA A 120 8.63 5.63 -9.69
N LEU A 121 7.75 5.51 -10.69
CA LEU A 121 7.76 4.36 -11.61
C LEU A 121 9.07 4.27 -12.43
N GLY A 122 9.68 5.41 -12.76
CA GLY A 122 10.99 5.48 -13.39
C GLY A 122 12.10 4.91 -12.48
N GLU A 123 12.07 5.26 -11.19
CA GLU A 123 12.98 4.70 -10.20
C GLU A 123 12.79 3.18 -10.04
N VAL A 124 11.53 2.70 -9.98
CA VAL A 124 11.23 1.25 -9.93
C VAL A 124 11.77 0.57 -11.18
N SER A 125 11.60 1.15 -12.36
CA SER A 125 12.11 0.59 -13.62
C SER A 125 13.63 0.46 -13.62
N ASN A 126 14.34 1.47 -13.11
CA ASN A 126 15.80 1.43 -13.01
C ASN A 126 16.27 0.39 -11.97
N ALA A 127 15.62 0.33 -10.81
CA ALA A 127 15.92 -0.68 -9.78
C ALA A 127 15.66 -2.11 -10.29
N ASN A 128 14.54 -2.33 -10.98
CA ASN A 128 14.18 -3.63 -11.54
C ASN A 128 15.16 -4.07 -12.64
N ARG A 129 15.65 -3.14 -13.48
CA ARG A 129 16.68 -3.45 -14.49
C ARG A 129 17.98 -3.90 -13.82
N GLN A 130 18.44 -3.17 -12.80
CA GLN A 130 19.65 -3.55 -12.06
C GLN A 130 19.50 -4.89 -11.34
N LEU A 131 18.31 -5.17 -10.80
CA LEU A 131 17.98 -6.46 -10.21
C LEU A 131 18.04 -7.59 -11.25
N GLY A 132 17.46 -7.39 -12.43
CA GLY A 132 17.55 -8.34 -13.55
C GLY A 132 19.01 -8.64 -13.93
N THR A 133 19.84 -7.61 -14.11
CA THR A 133 21.28 -7.79 -14.37
C THR A 133 21.98 -8.56 -13.25
N THR A 134 21.61 -8.32 -11.99
CA THR A 134 22.16 -9.07 -10.85
C THR A 134 21.78 -10.55 -10.93
N PHE A 135 20.51 -10.86 -11.22
CA PHE A 135 20.02 -12.23 -11.35
C PHE A 135 20.63 -12.98 -12.54
N ASP A 136 20.82 -12.29 -13.67
CA ASP A 136 21.47 -12.85 -14.85
C ASP A 136 22.96 -13.15 -14.61
N GLY A 137 23.64 -12.32 -13.80
CA GLY A 137 25.04 -12.48 -13.44
C GLY A 137 25.30 -13.52 -12.35
N MET A 138 24.27 -14.06 -11.71
CA MET A 138 24.43 -15.08 -10.68
C MET A 138 24.88 -16.43 -11.26
N SER A 139 25.80 -17.10 -10.56
CA SER A 139 26.20 -18.48 -10.86
C SER A 139 26.09 -19.36 -9.61
N PRO A 140 25.24 -20.39 -9.60
CA PRO A 140 24.22 -20.73 -10.62
C PRO A 140 23.18 -19.61 -10.82
N LYS A 141 22.50 -19.60 -11.97
CA LYS A 141 21.44 -18.60 -12.26
C LYS A 141 20.40 -18.52 -11.14
N ALA A 142 19.79 -17.35 -10.99
CA ALA A 142 18.69 -17.16 -10.06
C ALA A 142 17.52 -18.12 -10.36
N ASN A 143 16.81 -18.53 -9.33
CA ASN A 143 15.60 -19.36 -9.46
C ASN A 143 14.52 -18.64 -10.30
N SER A 144 13.68 -19.39 -11.02
CA SER A 144 12.55 -18.86 -11.80
C SER A 144 11.56 -18.04 -10.98
N SER A 145 11.48 -18.27 -9.66
CA SER A 145 10.70 -17.43 -8.74
C SER A 145 11.20 -15.98 -8.73
N CYS A 146 12.51 -15.77 -8.83
CA CYS A 146 13.13 -14.45 -8.82
C CYS A 146 13.04 -13.75 -10.19
N THR A 147 13.14 -14.50 -11.30
CA THR A 147 12.86 -13.93 -12.62
C THR A 147 11.38 -13.58 -12.79
N GLY A 148 10.48 -14.42 -12.26
CA GLY A 148 9.04 -14.13 -12.22
C GLY A 148 8.71 -12.86 -11.44
N TYR A 149 9.40 -12.60 -10.32
CA TYR A 149 9.27 -11.33 -9.61
C TYR A 149 9.66 -10.13 -10.48
N THR A 150 10.79 -10.18 -11.20
CA THR A 150 11.20 -9.06 -12.08
C THR A 150 10.21 -8.82 -13.23
N ASP A 151 9.59 -9.88 -13.75
CA ASP A 151 8.57 -9.80 -14.81
C ASP A 151 7.26 -9.19 -14.29
N THR A 152 6.82 -9.59 -13.09
CA THR A 152 5.65 -9.02 -12.43
C THR A 152 5.86 -7.53 -12.12
N VAL A 153 7.04 -7.13 -11.65
CA VAL A 153 7.38 -5.70 -11.44
C VAL A 153 7.36 -4.94 -12.76
N ALA A 154 7.86 -5.50 -13.86
CA ALA A 154 7.82 -4.87 -15.18
C ALA A 154 6.38 -4.65 -15.66
N SER A 155 5.50 -5.63 -15.46
CA SER A 155 4.08 -5.54 -15.76
C SER A 155 3.38 -4.48 -14.90
N MET A 156 3.72 -4.41 -13.61
CA MET A 156 3.19 -3.38 -12.70
C MET A 156 3.58 -1.97 -13.16
N ILE A 157 4.83 -1.76 -13.61
CA ILE A 157 5.26 -0.48 -14.20
C ILE A 157 4.41 -0.13 -15.43
N GLY A 158 4.13 -1.11 -16.29
CA GLY A 158 3.26 -0.95 -17.45
C GLY A 158 1.87 -0.44 -17.06
N HIS A 159 1.22 -1.14 -16.11
CA HIS A 159 -0.10 -0.73 -15.60
C HIS A 159 -0.07 0.62 -14.89
N GLY A 160 1.01 0.96 -14.19
CA GLY A 160 1.15 2.29 -13.57
C GLY A 160 1.23 3.41 -14.60
N ARG A 161 1.87 3.17 -15.75
CA ARG A 161 1.86 4.13 -16.87
C ARG A 161 0.48 4.26 -17.49
N ASP A 162 -0.27 3.17 -17.60
CA ASP A 162 -1.68 3.20 -18.02
C ASP A 162 -2.53 4.06 -17.07
N VAL A 163 -2.36 3.92 -15.75
CA VAL A 163 -3.04 4.78 -14.76
C VAL A 163 -2.80 6.25 -15.03
N ALA A 164 -1.52 6.65 -15.15
CA ALA A 164 -1.17 8.04 -15.38
C ALA A 164 -1.73 8.58 -16.72
N ARG A 165 -1.78 7.73 -17.75
CA ARG A 165 -2.40 8.08 -19.03
C ARG A 165 -3.90 8.28 -18.87
N ASP A 166 -4.60 7.38 -18.20
CA ASP A 166 -6.05 7.41 -18.09
C ASP A 166 -6.51 8.61 -17.22
N ILE A 167 -5.78 8.95 -16.16
CA ILE A 167 -6.00 10.20 -15.40
C ILE A 167 -5.92 11.44 -16.31
N ARG A 168 -4.93 11.49 -17.21
CA ARG A 168 -4.75 12.64 -18.12
C ARG A 168 -5.77 12.68 -19.24
N ALA A 169 -6.15 11.52 -19.78
CA ALA A 169 -7.00 11.41 -20.96
C ALA A 169 -8.49 11.49 -20.63
N THR A 170 -8.93 10.76 -19.61
CA THR A 170 -10.36 10.61 -19.26
C THR A 170 -10.68 11.08 -17.84
N GLY A 171 -9.66 11.22 -16.98
CA GLY A 171 -9.86 11.53 -15.56
C GLY A 171 -10.32 10.34 -14.72
N ASP A 172 -10.50 9.17 -15.34
CA ASP A 172 -10.95 7.94 -14.68
C ASP A 172 -9.93 6.80 -14.93
N PRO A 173 -9.08 6.49 -13.93
CA PRO A 173 -8.13 5.39 -14.01
C PRO A 173 -8.67 4.07 -13.47
N SER A 174 -9.96 3.91 -13.19
CA SER A 174 -10.46 2.79 -12.39
C SER A 174 -9.98 1.41 -12.87
N GLN A 175 -10.03 1.15 -14.17
CA GLN A 175 -9.60 -0.15 -14.74
C GLN A 175 -8.08 -0.36 -14.63
N SER A 176 -7.28 0.65 -14.99
CA SER A 176 -5.82 0.56 -14.92
C SER A 176 -5.32 0.53 -13.48
N ALA A 177 -6.00 1.24 -12.57
CA ALA A 177 -5.75 1.24 -11.13
C ALA A 177 -6.02 -0.13 -10.52
N GLN A 178 -7.10 -0.81 -10.93
CA GLN A 178 -7.38 -2.17 -10.51
C GLN A 178 -6.25 -3.13 -10.93
N ARG A 179 -5.85 -3.10 -12.21
CA ARG A 179 -4.75 -3.95 -12.72
C ARG A 179 -3.42 -3.67 -12.04
N PHE A 180 -3.12 -2.40 -11.78
CA PHE A 180 -1.94 -1.99 -11.04
C PHE A 180 -1.93 -2.60 -9.63
N ASN A 181 -3.03 -2.48 -8.89
CA ASN A 181 -3.17 -3.05 -7.53
C ASN A 181 -3.09 -4.58 -7.52
N GLU A 182 -3.76 -5.26 -8.46
CA GLU A 182 -3.70 -6.71 -8.59
C GLU A 182 -2.27 -7.21 -8.86
N THR A 183 -1.54 -6.49 -9.72
CA THR A 183 -0.16 -6.83 -10.08
C THR A 183 0.82 -6.50 -8.96
N TYR A 184 0.61 -5.40 -8.21
CA TYR A 184 1.36 -5.13 -7.00
C TYR A 184 1.18 -6.24 -5.96
N ASN A 185 -0.06 -6.66 -5.68
CA ASN A 185 -0.34 -7.76 -4.76
C ASN A 185 0.30 -9.08 -5.22
N ARG A 186 0.37 -9.32 -6.53
CA ARG A 186 1.11 -10.46 -7.10
C ARG A 186 2.62 -10.32 -6.86
N SER A 187 3.18 -9.14 -7.07
CA SER A 187 4.61 -8.88 -6.85
C SER A 187 5.06 -9.16 -5.43
N VAL A 188 4.20 -8.91 -4.42
CA VAL A 188 4.48 -9.25 -3.02
C VAL A 188 4.61 -10.76 -2.83
N ARG A 189 3.70 -11.55 -3.42
CA ARG A 189 3.78 -13.03 -3.38
C ARG A 189 4.98 -13.59 -4.14
N ASP A 190 5.31 -12.99 -5.27
CA ASP A 190 6.48 -13.40 -6.07
C ASP A 190 7.79 -13.05 -5.35
N LEU A 191 7.83 -11.91 -4.65
CA LEU A 191 8.94 -11.51 -3.78
C LEU A 191 9.16 -12.54 -2.67
N GLU A 192 8.10 -12.91 -1.94
CA GLU A 192 8.14 -13.94 -0.90
C GLU A 192 8.63 -15.28 -1.47
N SER A 193 8.14 -15.66 -2.65
CA SER A 193 8.54 -16.89 -3.33
C SER A 193 10.01 -16.87 -3.74
N CYS A 194 10.50 -15.75 -4.28
CA CYS A 194 11.91 -15.54 -4.58
C CYS A 194 12.77 -15.67 -3.31
N GLN A 195 12.43 -14.97 -2.23
CA GLN A 195 13.15 -15.07 -0.95
C GLN A 195 13.12 -16.49 -0.38
N LYS A 196 12.00 -17.19 -0.49
CA LYS A 196 11.87 -18.57 -0.02
C LYS A 196 12.71 -19.55 -0.85
N ASN A 197 12.82 -19.35 -2.16
CA ASN A 197 13.45 -20.32 -3.05
C ASN A 197 14.91 -19.97 -3.44
N GLU A 198 15.39 -18.79 -3.08
CA GLU A 198 16.74 -18.33 -3.37
C GLU A 198 17.41 -17.80 -2.09
N SER A 199 18.31 -18.59 -1.49
CA SER A 199 18.96 -18.21 -0.22
C SER A 199 19.86 -16.98 -0.36
N ARG A 200 20.44 -16.73 -1.54
CA ARG A 200 21.34 -15.60 -1.81
C ARG A 200 20.64 -14.24 -1.82
N VAL A 201 19.31 -14.24 -1.94
CA VAL A 201 18.49 -13.01 -1.84
C VAL A 201 17.79 -12.88 -0.50
N ARG A 202 17.95 -13.86 0.40
CA ARG A 202 17.48 -13.73 1.79
C ARG A 202 18.40 -12.77 2.51
N PRO A 203 17.87 -11.79 3.22
CA PRO A 203 18.75 -10.93 3.98
C PRO A 203 19.06 -11.66 5.30
N SER A 204 20.33 -12.02 5.46
CA SER A 204 20.93 -12.63 6.67
C SER A 204 20.75 -11.76 7.91
#